data_AF-A0A9C9THY9-F1
#
_entry.id   AF-A0A9C9THY9-F1
#
_cell.length_a   1.000
_cell.length_b   1.000
_cell.length_c   1.000
_cell.angle_alpha   90.00
_cell.angle_beta   90.00
_cell.angle_gamma   90.00
#
_symmetry.space_group_name_H-M   'P 1'
#
loop_
_entity.id
_entity.type
_entity.pdbx_description
1 polymer ?
#
loop_
_entity_poly.entity_id
_entity_poly.type
_entity_poly.pdbx_seq_one_letter_code
_entity_poly.pdbx_strand_id
1 'polypeptide(L)'
;DLADTARAIIATAKDAGCEIVLPVDAVIAREFKAGADSEVVWVDAVPDDAMILDAGPETVKVVSAWLDKAKTLVWNGPLGAFEIPPFDTATMAAARHAAERTKAGKLTSVAGGGDTVAALNQAGVADDFTYVSTAGGAFLEWMEGKPLPGVEILKA
;
A
#
# COMPACT_ATOMS: atom_id res chain seq x y z
N ASP A 1 -12.45 1.17 -17.97
CA ASP A 1 -12.94 2.56 -18.06
C ASP A 1 -11.91 3.58 -17.56
N LEU A 2 -11.21 3.33 -16.46
CA LEU A 2 -10.25 4.28 -15.86
C LEU A 2 -8.84 4.30 -16.49
N ALA A 3 -8.60 3.58 -17.59
CA ALA A 3 -7.27 3.47 -18.20
C ALA A 3 -6.72 4.82 -18.69
N ASP A 4 -7.57 5.69 -19.22
CA ASP A 4 -7.15 7.04 -19.64
C ASP A 4 -6.82 7.92 -18.45
N THR A 5 -7.59 7.83 -17.35
CA THR A 5 -7.29 8.51 -16.09
C THR A 5 -5.94 8.07 -15.53
N ALA A 6 -5.66 6.76 -15.51
CA ALA A 6 -4.38 6.23 -15.05
C ALA A 6 -3.20 6.76 -15.89
N ARG A 7 -3.35 6.81 -17.22
CA ARG A 7 -2.34 7.39 -18.12
C ARG A 7 -2.11 8.87 -17.86
N ALA A 8 -3.16 9.64 -17.61
CA ALA A 8 -3.06 11.06 -17.27
C ALA A 8 -2.33 11.29 -15.94
N ILE A 9 -2.57 10.44 -14.93
CA ILE A 9 -1.83 10.47 -13.66
C ILE A 9 -0.33 10.21 -13.89
N ILE A 10 0.03 9.22 -14.70
CA ILE A 10 1.43 8.92 -15.03
C ILE A 10 2.11 10.11 -15.70
N ALA A 11 1.44 10.75 -16.66
CA ALA A 11 1.95 11.95 -17.32
C ALA A 11 2.17 13.09 -16.31
N THR A 12 1.19 13.34 -15.44
CA THR A 12 1.24 14.41 -14.43
C THR A 12 2.37 14.17 -13.42
N ALA A 13 2.54 12.93 -12.95
CA ALA A 13 3.59 12.58 -12.02
C ALA A 13 4.97 12.79 -12.64
N LYS A 14 5.16 12.39 -13.91
CA LYS A 14 6.39 12.62 -14.66
C LYS A 14 6.73 14.11 -14.77
N ASP A 15 5.76 14.95 -15.11
CA ASP A 15 5.95 16.40 -15.24
C ASP A 15 6.29 17.06 -13.89
N ALA A 16 5.77 16.51 -12.79
CA ALA A 16 6.06 16.93 -11.43
C ALA A 16 7.38 16.35 -10.86
N GLY A 17 8.09 15.49 -11.60
CA GLY A 17 9.26 14.77 -11.10
C GLY A 17 8.93 13.77 -9.98
N CYS A 18 7.68 13.31 -9.92
CA CYS A 18 7.19 12.30 -9.00
C CYS A 18 7.32 10.92 -9.65
N GLU A 19 8.05 10.03 -9.00
CA GLU A 19 8.18 8.65 -9.46
C GLU A 19 6.94 7.83 -9.10
N ILE A 20 6.33 7.17 -10.10
CA ILE A 20 5.30 6.16 -9.86
C ILE A 20 5.95 4.78 -9.94
N VAL A 21 5.91 4.07 -8.82
CA VAL A 21 6.43 2.71 -8.71
C VAL A 21 5.26 1.74 -8.84
N LEU A 22 5.28 0.89 -9.87
CA LEU A 22 4.28 -0.15 -10.10
C LEU A 22 4.87 -1.54 -9.84
N PRO A 23 4.03 -2.55 -9.53
CA PRO A 23 4.48 -3.93 -9.45
C PRO A 23 5.21 -4.40 -10.71
N VAL A 24 6.28 -5.17 -10.50
CA VAL A 24 7.04 -5.83 -11.57
C VAL A 24 6.69 -7.32 -11.67
N ASP A 25 6.32 -7.92 -10.56
CA ASP A 25 5.84 -9.29 -10.43
C ASP A 25 4.62 -9.36 -9.50
N ALA A 26 3.87 -10.45 -9.60
CA ALA A 26 2.61 -10.63 -8.90
C ALA A 26 2.42 -12.09 -8.49
N VAL A 27 1.73 -12.28 -7.36
CA VAL A 27 1.17 -13.57 -6.97
C VAL A 27 -0.21 -13.69 -7.60
N ILE A 28 -0.40 -14.72 -8.42
CA ILE A 28 -1.66 -14.96 -9.13
C ILE A 28 -2.33 -16.24 -8.63
N ALA A 29 -3.66 -16.29 -8.73
CA ALA A 29 -4.45 -17.50 -8.54
C ALA A 29 -5.68 -17.51 -9.45
N ARG A 30 -6.26 -18.70 -9.64
CA ARG A 30 -7.50 -18.90 -10.41
C ARG A 30 -8.76 -18.85 -9.54
N GLU A 31 -8.59 -18.88 -8.22
CA GLU A 31 -9.68 -18.86 -7.26
C GLU A 31 -9.41 -17.83 -6.15
N PHE A 32 -10.41 -17.01 -5.83
CA PHE A 32 -10.35 -16.07 -4.72
C PHE A 32 -10.80 -16.73 -3.42
N LYS A 33 -9.94 -17.60 -2.85
CA LYS A 33 -10.19 -18.30 -1.60
C LYS A 33 -8.91 -18.57 -0.83
N ALA A 34 -9.04 -18.81 0.47
CA ALA A 34 -7.92 -19.17 1.32
C ALA A 34 -7.32 -20.51 0.88
N GLY A 35 -5.98 -20.57 0.80
CA GLY A 35 -5.25 -21.77 0.40
C GLY A 35 -5.43 -22.16 -1.07
N ALA A 36 -5.86 -21.24 -1.94
CA ALA A 36 -5.84 -21.47 -3.38
C ALA A 36 -4.41 -21.69 -3.86
N ASP A 37 -4.24 -22.61 -4.82
CA ASP A 37 -2.97 -22.78 -5.52
C ASP A 37 -2.59 -21.45 -6.21
N SER A 38 -1.37 -21.00 -5.96
CA SER A 38 -0.87 -19.73 -6.46
C SER A 38 0.54 -19.86 -7.01
N GLU A 39 0.89 -18.96 -7.91
CA GLU A 39 2.20 -18.88 -8.53
C GLU A 39 2.65 -17.42 -8.66
N VAL A 40 3.95 -17.20 -8.73
CA VAL A 40 4.54 -15.89 -8.97
C VAL A 40 4.88 -15.76 -10.45
N VAL A 41 4.41 -14.69 -11.07
CA VAL A 41 4.70 -14.36 -12.47
C VAL A 41 5.12 -12.90 -12.61
N TRP A 42 5.86 -12.58 -13.67
CA TRP A 42 6.05 -11.20 -14.10
C TRP A 42 4.71 -10.61 -14.54
N VAL A 43 4.51 -9.30 -14.34
CA VAL A 43 3.21 -8.64 -14.65
C VAL A 43 2.83 -8.71 -16.14
N ASP A 44 3.79 -8.89 -17.03
CA ASP A 44 3.59 -9.08 -18.47
C ASP A 44 3.31 -10.54 -18.88
N ALA A 45 3.37 -11.46 -17.91
CA ALA A 45 3.15 -12.89 -18.08
C ALA A 45 1.91 -13.40 -17.33
N VAL A 46 1.02 -12.50 -16.89
CA VAL A 46 -0.24 -12.86 -16.22
C VAL A 46 -1.19 -13.52 -17.23
N PRO A 47 -1.62 -14.78 -17.02
CA PRO A 47 -2.58 -15.44 -17.88
C PRO A 47 -3.98 -14.79 -17.81
N ASP A 48 -4.73 -14.84 -18.92
CA ASP A 48 -6.10 -14.30 -18.99
C ASP A 48 -7.08 -14.98 -18.03
N ASP A 49 -6.78 -16.22 -17.59
CA ASP A 49 -7.62 -17.01 -16.68
C ASP A 49 -7.27 -16.83 -15.19
N ALA A 50 -6.31 -15.96 -14.87
CA ALA A 50 -5.81 -15.76 -13.52
C ALA A 50 -6.08 -14.35 -12.99
N MET A 51 -6.05 -14.22 -11.66
CA MET A 51 -6.25 -12.97 -10.93
C MET A 51 -4.97 -12.64 -10.16
N ILE A 52 -4.53 -11.38 -10.18
CA ILE A 52 -3.48 -10.89 -9.27
C ILE A 52 -4.09 -10.69 -7.89
N LEU A 53 -3.56 -11.39 -6.88
CA LEU A 53 -4.07 -11.34 -5.51
C LEU A 53 -3.05 -10.79 -4.51
N ASP A 54 -1.76 -10.77 -4.82
CA ASP A 54 -0.75 -10.09 -4.03
C ASP A 54 0.39 -9.59 -4.92
N ALA A 55 1.18 -8.65 -4.42
CA ALA A 55 2.42 -8.25 -5.09
C ALA A 55 3.49 -9.35 -4.95
N GLY A 56 4.32 -9.52 -5.97
CA GLY A 56 5.38 -10.52 -5.94
C GLY A 56 6.60 -10.08 -5.10
N PRO A 57 7.52 -11.02 -4.82
CA PRO A 57 8.72 -10.76 -4.02
C PRO A 57 9.66 -9.71 -4.64
N GLU A 58 9.77 -9.61 -5.97
CA GLU A 58 10.61 -8.58 -6.60
C GLU A 58 9.99 -7.19 -6.42
N THR A 59 8.67 -7.07 -6.49
CA THR A 59 7.93 -5.85 -6.19
C THR A 59 8.15 -5.40 -4.75
N VAL A 60 8.10 -6.33 -3.79
CA VAL A 60 8.39 -6.01 -2.38
C VAL A 60 9.81 -5.46 -2.22
N LYS A 61 10.81 -6.04 -2.90
CA LYS A 61 12.19 -5.52 -2.87
C LYS A 61 12.28 -4.09 -3.41
N VAL A 62 11.58 -3.81 -4.52
CA VAL A 62 11.53 -2.46 -5.11
C VAL A 62 10.89 -1.48 -4.11
N VAL A 63 9.74 -1.83 -3.53
CA VAL A 63 9.05 -1.01 -2.52
C VAL A 63 9.96 -0.75 -1.31
N SER A 64 10.61 -1.78 -0.76
CA SER A 64 11.53 -1.63 0.37
C SER A 64 12.71 -0.71 0.05
N ALA A 65 13.27 -0.79 -1.16
CA ALA A 65 14.33 0.10 -1.61
C ALA A 65 13.87 1.57 -1.71
N TRP A 66 12.60 1.83 -2.02
CA TRP A 66 12.01 3.17 -1.96
C TRP A 66 11.78 3.65 -0.53
N LEU A 67 11.29 2.76 0.36
CA LEU A 67 11.15 3.05 1.79
C LEU A 67 12.50 3.40 2.44
N ASP A 68 13.60 2.79 1.99
CA ASP A 68 14.93 3.10 2.49
C ASP A 68 15.41 4.52 2.16
N LYS A 69 14.97 5.05 1.01
CA LYS A 69 15.26 6.41 0.55
C LYS A 69 14.32 7.44 1.19
N ALA A 70 13.11 7.04 1.55
CA ALA A 70 12.10 7.92 2.12
C ALA A 70 12.45 8.41 3.53
N LYS A 71 12.01 9.63 3.84
CA LYS A 71 12.00 10.21 5.20
C LYS A 71 10.62 10.24 5.81
N THR A 72 9.59 10.25 4.97
CA THR A 72 8.19 10.21 5.39
C THR A 72 7.46 9.19 4.51
N LEU A 73 6.69 8.33 5.15
CA LEU A 73 5.78 7.39 4.51
C LEU A 73 4.35 7.79 4.89
N VAL A 74 3.49 7.88 3.89
CA VAL A 74 2.03 7.87 4.07
C VAL A 74 1.50 6.60 3.42
N TRP A 75 0.85 5.74 4.19
CA TRP A 75 0.35 4.46 3.72
C TRP A 75 -1.18 4.39 3.80
N ASN A 76 -1.81 4.17 2.65
CA ASN A 76 -3.19 3.72 2.54
C ASN A 76 -3.34 2.55 1.55
N GLY A 77 -4.07 1.51 1.94
CA GLY A 77 -4.34 0.28 1.18
C GLY A 77 -3.29 -0.83 1.33
N PRO A 78 -3.67 -2.11 1.47
CA PRO A 78 -2.74 -3.25 1.43
C PRO A 78 -2.16 -3.45 0.02
N LEU A 79 -1.08 -4.24 -0.10
CA LEU A 79 -0.46 -4.61 -1.38
C LEU A 79 -1.11 -5.82 -2.05
N GLY A 80 -2.01 -6.51 -1.34
CA GLY A 80 -2.71 -7.70 -1.78
C GLY A 80 -3.97 -7.95 -0.96
N ALA A 81 -4.65 -9.06 -1.25
CA ALA A 81 -5.82 -9.55 -0.55
C ALA A 81 -5.44 -10.14 0.83
N PHE A 82 -4.91 -9.30 1.71
CA PHE A 82 -4.24 -9.70 2.96
C PHE A 82 -5.12 -10.49 3.96
N GLU A 83 -6.44 -10.44 3.80
CA GLU A 83 -7.39 -11.20 4.59
C GLU A 83 -7.44 -12.69 4.21
N ILE A 84 -6.86 -13.05 3.05
CA ILE A 84 -6.94 -14.39 2.45
C ILE A 84 -5.53 -14.96 2.27
N PRO A 85 -5.05 -15.82 3.18
CA PRO A 85 -3.76 -16.48 3.00
C PRO A 85 -3.73 -17.35 1.73
N PRO A 86 -2.64 -17.36 0.95
CA PRO A 86 -1.32 -16.77 1.23
C PRO A 86 -1.11 -15.33 0.68
N PHE A 87 -2.17 -14.60 0.34
CA PHE A 87 -2.13 -13.31 -0.37
C PHE A 87 -1.88 -12.10 0.53
N ASP A 88 -1.29 -12.32 1.71
CA ASP A 88 -0.92 -11.30 2.69
C ASP A 88 0.59 -10.99 2.70
N THR A 89 1.39 -11.85 2.06
CA THR A 89 2.85 -11.87 2.18
C THR A 89 3.50 -10.52 1.87
N ALA A 90 3.11 -9.86 0.77
CA ALA A 90 3.73 -8.60 0.38
C ALA A 90 3.39 -7.48 1.37
N THR A 91 2.13 -7.40 1.78
CA THR A 91 1.66 -6.42 2.76
C THR A 91 2.40 -6.59 4.08
N MET A 92 2.53 -7.82 4.58
CA MET A 92 3.25 -8.11 5.82
C MET A 92 4.73 -7.74 5.72
N ALA A 93 5.39 -8.07 4.61
CA ALA A 93 6.79 -7.79 4.40
C ALA A 93 7.08 -6.28 4.33
N ALA A 94 6.29 -5.54 3.55
CA ALA A 94 6.42 -4.09 3.46
C ALA A 94 6.11 -3.39 4.80
N ALA A 95 5.11 -3.89 5.56
CA ALA A 95 4.72 -3.36 6.86
C ALA A 95 5.86 -3.49 7.87
N ARG A 96 6.47 -4.68 7.94
CA ARG A 96 7.61 -4.94 8.83
C ARG A 96 8.82 -4.08 8.46
N HIS A 97 9.14 -3.95 7.18
CA HIS A 97 10.26 -3.09 6.74
C HIS A 97 10.03 -1.61 7.10
N ALA A 98 8.83 -1.09 6.86
CA ALA A 98 8.48 0.27 7.23
C ALA A 98 8.56 0.50 8.76
N ALA A 99 8.07 -0.46 9.56
CA ALA A 99 8.15 -0.40 11.02
C ALA A 99 9.60 -0.40 11.53
N GLU A 100 10.45 -1.30 11.02
CA GLU A 100 11.88 -1.35 11.37
C GLU A 100 12.58 -0.01 11.10
N ARG A 101 12.27 0.60 9.94
CA ARG A 101 12.77 1.92 9.56
C ARG A 101 12.29 3.03 10.49
N THR A 102 11.04 2.97 10.92
CA THR A 102 10.46 3.94 11.86
C THR A 102 11.09 3.81 13.24
N LYS A 103 11.20 2.60 13.78
CA LYS A 103 11.88 2.34 15.08
C LYS A 103 13.34 2.79 15.08
N ALA A 104 14.02 2.65 13.95
CA ALA A 104 15.38 3.12 13.77
C ALA A 104 15.50 4.66 13.67
N GLY A 105 14.39 5.40 13.75
CA GLY A 105 14.34 6.85 13.62
C GLY A 105 14.65 7.36 12.22
N LYS A 106 14.57 6.48 11.19
CA LYS A 106 14.93 6.81 9.80
C LYS A 106 13.73 7.20 8.95
N LEU A 107 12.52 6.91 9.42
CA LEU A 107 11.26 7.12 8.71
C LEU A 107 10.20 7.66 9.68
N THR A 108 9.49 8.71 9.29
CA THR A 108 8.21 9.09 9.89
C THR A 108 7.10 8.37 9.13
N SER A 109 6.43 7.41 9.77
CA SER A 109 5.39 6.61 9.10
C SER A 109 3.99 6.96 9.61
N VAL A 110 3.14 7.39 8.68
CA VAL A 110 1.72 7.65 8.89
C VAL A 110 0.93 6.61 8.11
N ALA A 111 0.07 5.86 8.78
CA ALA A 111 -0.82 4.91 8.14
C ALA A 111 -2.28 5.29 8.41
N GLY A 112 -3.17 5.05 7.45
CA GLY A 112 -4.60 5.33 7.60
C GLY A 112 -5.45 4.50 6.65
N GLY A 113 -6.71 4.27 7.03
CA GLY A 113 -7.63 3.37 6.32
C GLY A 113 -7.88 2.10 7.11
N GLY A 114 -9.14 1.62 7.15
CA GLY A 114 -9.51 0.43 7.94
C GLY A 114 -8.67 -0.79 7.61
N ASP A 115 -8.51 -1.08 6.32
CA ASP A 115 -7.74 -2.24 5.84
C ASP A 115 -6.24 -2.11 6.13
N THR A 116 -5.68 -0.90 6.02
CA THR A 116 -4.27 -0.67 6.38
C THR A 116 -4.04 -0.89 7.86
N VAL A 117 -4.92 -0.36 8.72
CA VAL A 117 -4.85 -0.58 10.17
C VAL A 117 -4.97 -2.06 10.49
N ALA A 118 -5.90 -2.78 9.87
CA ALA A 118 -6.04 -4.23 10.06
C ALA A 118 -4.77 -4.98 9.63
N ALA A 119 -4.21 -4.66 8.47
CA ALA A 119 -2.99 -5.27 7.97
C ALA A 119 -1.77 -5.00 8.88
N LEU A 120 -1.60 -3.78 9.40
CA LEU A 120 -0.50 -3.47 10.33
C LEU A 120 -0.64 -4.23 11.66
N ASN A 121 -1.87 -4.43 12.14
CA ASN A 121 -2.13 -5.26 13.32
C ASN A 121 -1.82 -6.73 13.06
N GLN A 122 -2.24 -7.27 11.90
CA GLN A 122 -1.91 -8.64 11.48
C GLN A 122 -0.40 -8.85 11.32
N ALA A 123 0.31 -7.83 10.83
CA ALA A 123 1.77 -7.83 10.73
C ALA A 123 2.48 -7.76 12.09
N GLY A 124 1.76 -7.33 13.15
CA GLY A 124 2.29 -7.15 14.51
C GLY A 124 3.11 -5.87 14.69
N VAL A 125 2.87 -4.84 13.86
CA VAL A 125 3.74 -3.64 13.80
C VAL A 125 3.00 -2.31 13.92
N ALA A 126 1.69 -2.32 14.24
CA ALA A 126 0.90 -1.10 14.37
C ALA A 126 1.51 -0.10 15.38
N ASP A 127 1.98 -0.60 16.53
CA ASP A 127 2.59 0.23 17.59
C ASP A 127 3.99 0.74 17.24
N ASP A 128 4.60 0.22 16.18
CA ASP A 128 5.94 0.62 15.71
C ASP A 128 5.88 1.76 14.67
N PHE A 129 4.68 2.13 14.20
CA PHE A 129 4.48 3.27 13.30
C PHE A 129 4.42 4.60 14.07
N THR A 130 4.75 5.70 13.40
CA THR A 130 4.72 7.03 14.05
C THR A 130 3.30 7.47 14.38
N TYR A 131 2.35 7.23 13.46
CA TYR A 131 0.94 7.50 13.69
C TYR A 131 0.07 6.55 12.87
N VAL A 132 -0.93 5.96 13.51
CA VAL A 132 -1.92 5.10 12.88
C VAL A 132 -3.29 5.78 13.04
N SER A 133 -3.80 6.30 11.92
CA SER A 133 -5.08 7.00 11.88
C SER A 133 -6.25 6.03 11.86
N THR A 134 -7.20 6.25 12.77
CA THR A 134 -8.51 5.57 12.78
C THR A 134 -9.56 6.28 11.91
N ALA A 135 -9.22 7.43 11.32
CA ALA A 135 -10.17 8.28 10.60
C ALA A 135 -10.55 7.74 9.21
N GLY A 136 -9.99 6.60 8.78
CA GLY A 136 -10.38 5.92 7.55
C GLY A 136 -10.36 6.85 6.33
N GLY A 137 -11.49 6.95 5.63
CA GLY A 137 -11.66 7.84 4.47
C GLY A 137 -11.51 9.33 4.77
N ALA A 138 -11.84 9.79 5.99
CA ALA A 138 -11.69 11.20 6.35
C ALA A 138 -10.21 11.64 6.39
N PHE A 139 -9.29 10.72 6.68
CA PHE A 139 -7.85 10.99 6.60
C PHE A 139 -7.41 11.30 5.16
N LEU A 140 -7.90 10.53 4.18
CA LEU A 140 -7.58 10.75 2.77
C LEU A 140 -8.23 12.03 2.23
N GLU A 141 -9.51 12.27 2.52
CA GLU A 141 -10.19 13.50 2.10
C GLU A 141 -9.49 14.76 2.62
N TRP A 142 -9.00 14.71 3.86
CA TRP A 142 -8.21 15.79 4.42
C TRP A 142 -6.86 15.96 3.72
N MET A 143 -6.18 14.87 3.37
CA MET A 143 -4.94 14.93 2.58
C MET A 143 -5.15 15.41 1.15
N GLU A 144 -6.33 15.20 0.57
CA GLU A 144 -6.75 15.80 -0.71
C GLU A 144 -6.93 17.32 -0.59
N GLY A 145 -6.80 17.90 0.62
CA GLY A 145 -6.95 19.32 0.89
C GLY A 145 -8.40 19.76 1.10
N LYS A 146 -9.34 18.81 1.25
CA LYS A 146 -10.74 19.14 1.51
C LYS A 146 -10.92 19.63 2.96
N PRO A 147 -11.75 20.66 3.19
CA PRO A 147 -12.10 21.05 4.55
C PRO A 147 -12.90 19.93 5.22
N LEU A 148 -12.55 19.59 6.45
CA LEU A 148 -13.32 18.65 7.26
C LEU A 148 -14.32 19.44 8.12
N PRO A 149 -15.64 19.36 7.87
CA PRO A 149 -16.62 20.21 8.56
C PRO A 149 -16.54 20.11 10.10
N GLY A 150 -16.29 18.89 10.62
CA GLY A 150 -16.13 18.65 12.05
C GLY A 150 -14.85 19.23 12.67
N VAL A 151 -13.83 19.52 11.87
CA VAL A 151 -12.61 20.20 12.33
C VAL A 151 -12.76 21.72 12.18
N GLU A 152 -13.37 22.19 11.09
CA GLU A 152 -13.57 23.62 10.84
C GLU A 152 -14.38 24.30 11.95
N ILE A 153 -15.41 23.64 12.48
CA ILE A 153 -16.23 24.20 13.57
C ILE A 153 -15.46 24.43 14.87
N LEU A 154 -14.32 23.76 15.07
CA LEU A 154 -13.46 23.90 16.26
C LEU A 154 -12.43 25.04 16.12
N LYS A 155 -12.32 25.66 14.94
CA LYS A 155 -11.43 26.81 14.72
C LYS A 155 -12.06 28.16 15.11
N ALA A 156 -13.32 28.15 15.53
CA ALA A 156 -14.09 29.32 15.91
C ALA A 156 -13.74 29.86 17.31
#